data_AF-F4ZBY6-F1
#
_entry.id   AF-F4ZBY6-F1
#
_cell.length_a   1.000
_cell.length_b   1.000
_cell.length_c   1.000
_cell.angle_alpha   90.00
_cell.angle_beta   90.00
_cell.angle_gamma   90.00
#
_symmetry.space_group_name_H-M   'P 1'
#
loop_
_entity.id
_entity.type
_entity.pdbx_description
1 polymer ?
#
loop_
_entity_poly.entity_id
_entity_poly.type
_entity_poly.pdbx_seq_one_letter_code
_entity_poly.pdbx_strand_id
1 'polypeptide(L)'
;EKITRLIEYAANKFLPLVLVCASGGARMQEGSLSLMQMAKISSALYDYQSNKKLFYVSILTSPTTGGVTASFGMLGDIIIAEPNAY
;
A
#
# COMPACT_ATOMS: atom_id res chain seq x y z
N GLU A 1 2.32 2.99 -9.89
CA GLU A 1 3.63 3.67 -10.01
C GLU A 1 3.91 4.71 -8.92
N LYS A 2 3.05 5.72 -8.70
CA LYS A 2 3.30 6.77 -7.69
C LYS A 2 3.58 6.23 -6.28
N ILE A 3 2.83 5.21 -5.85
CA ILE A 3 3.00 4.59 -4.52
C ILE A 3 4.37 3.92 -4.40
N THR A 4 4.81 3.16 -5.41
CA THR A 4 6.14 2.55 -5.43
C THR A 4 7.25 3.60 -5.32
N ARG A 5 7.16 4.69 -6.08
CA ARG A 5 8.13 5.79 -6.00
C ARG A 5 8.17 6.45 -4.63
N LEU A 6 7.01 6.57 -3.96
CA LEU A 6 6.94 7.09 -2.59
C LEU A 6 7.66 6.15 -1.61
N ILE A 7 7.43 4.83 -1.72
CA ILE A 7 8.10 3.82 -0.89
C ILE A 7 9.62 3.88 -1.09
N GLU A 8 10.09 3.91 -2.33
CA GLU A 8 11.52 4.01 -2.67
C GLU A 8 12.14 5.32 -2.14
N TYR A 9 11.41 6.43 -2.25
CA TYR A 9 11.85 7.71 -1.70
C TYR A 9 12.00 7.64 -0.18
N ALA A 10 10.99 7.11 0.53
CA ALA A 10 11.02 6.91 1.97
C ALA A 10 12.15 5.95 2.39
N ALA A 11 12.37 4.87 1.63
CA ALA A 11 13.47 3.93 1.83
C ALA A 11 14.85 4.60 1.75
N ASN A 12 15.04 5.46 0.75
CA ASN A 12 16.31 6.16 0.53
C ASN A 12 16.57 7.28 1.55
N LYS A 13 15.50 7.87 2.10
CA LYS A 13 15.58 8.94 3.10
C LYS A 13 15.44 8.44 4.54
N PHE A 14 15.27 7.13 4.74
CA PHE A 14 15.03 6.51 6.06
C PHE A 14 13.85 7.14 6.80
N LEU A 15 12.75 7.40 6.08
CA LEU A 15 11.56 8.02 6.62
C LEU A 15 10.46 6.98 6.88
N PRO A 16 9.67 7.12 7.95
CA PRO A 16 8.46 6.32 8.14
C PRO A 16 7.44 6.62 7.04
N LEU A 17 6.62 5.64 6.70
CA LEU A 17 5.61 5.73 5.66
C LEU A 17 4.21 5.63 6.26
N VAL A 18 3.31 6.51 5.84
CA VAL A 18 1.88 6.43 6.16
C VAL A 18 1.09 6.45 4.86
N LEU A 19 0.23 5.47 4.63
CA LEU A 19 -0.66 5.43 3.47
C LEU A 19 -2.11 5.44 3.93
N VAL A 20 -2.86 6.44 3.45
CA VAL A 20 -4.31 6.47 3.56
C VAL A 20 -4.89 5.76 2.33
N CYS A 21 -5.58 4.66 2.58
CA CYS A 21 -6.16 3.79 1.57
C CYS A 21 -7.64 4.12 1.41
N ALA A 22 -8.03 4.40 0.17
CA ALA A 22 -9.42 4.50 -0.28
C ALA A 22 -9.48 3.95 -1.70
N SER A 23 -10.13 2.81 -1.89
CA SER A 23 -10.28 2.16 -3.19
C SER A 23 -11.50 1.23 -3.24
N GLY A 24 -12.22 1.27 -4.36
CA GLY A 24 -13.25 0.28 -4.69
C GLY A 24 -12.71 -1.00 -5.36
N GLY A 25 -11.40 -1.17 -5.45
CA GLY A 25 -10.74 -2.35 -6.03
C GLY A 25 -9.75 -2.01 -7.16
N ALA A 26 -9.45 -3.02 -7.97
CA ALA A 26 -8.56 -2.88 -9.13
C ALA A 26 -9.27 -2.15 -10.28
N ARG A 27 -8.56 -1.31 -11.03
CA ARG A 27 -9.11 -0.63 -12.22
C ARG A 27 -9.20 -1.60 -13.39
N MET A 28 -10.38 -2.17 -13.61
CA MET A 28 -10.59 -3.18 -14.66
C MET A 28 -10.26 -2.68 -16.08
N GLN A 29 -10.36 -1.37 -16.32
CA GLN A 29 -10.05 -0.73 -17.61
C GLN A 29 -8.58 -0.89 -18.01
N GLU A 30 -7.68 -1.02 -17.01
CA GLU A 30 -6.25 -1.26 -17.25
C GLU A 30 -5.94 -2.78 -17.32
N GLY A 31 -6.94 -3.65 -17.14
CA GLY A 31 -6.81 -5.10 -17.26
C GLY A 31 -5.77 -5.70 -16.30
N SER A 32 -4.91 -6.58 -16.82
CA SER A 32 -3.86 -7.25 -16.05
C SER A 32 -2.82 -6.29 -15.47
N LEU A 33 -2.65 -5.09 -16.04
CA LEU A 33 -1.73 -4.09 -15.51
C LEU A 33 -2.14 -3.63 -14.11
N SER A 34 -3.45 -3.51 -13.85
CA SER A 34 -3.96 -3.19 -12.50
C SER A 34 -3.55 -4.22 -11.46
N LEU A 35 -3.58 -5.50 -11.81
CA LEU A 35 -3.14 -6.58 -10.92
C LEU A 35 -1.62 -6.50 -10.68
N MET A 36 -0.84 -6.26 -11.74
CA MET A 36 0.62 -6.14 -11.62
C MET A 36 1.06 -4.95 -10.76
N GLN A 37 0.29 -3.86 -10.70
CA GLN A 37 0.58 -2.76 -9.78
C GLN A 37 0.57 -3.22 -8.32
N MET A 38 -0.32 -4.13 -7.93
CA MET A 38 -0.37 -4.67 -6.57
C MET A 38 0.93 -5.42 -6.24
N ALA A 39 1.36 -6.32 -7.12
CA ALA A 39 2.61 -7.06 -6.95
C ALA A 39 3.82 -6.12 -6.86
N LYS A 40 3.88 -5.10 -7.72
CA LYS A 40 4.96 -4.10 -7.71
C LYS A 40 5.03 -3.32 -6.40
N ILE A 41 3.88 -2.88 -5.87
CA ILE A 41 3.85 -2.12 -4.61
C ILE A 41 4.23 -3.04 -3.44
N SER A 42 3.67 -4.25 -3.37
CA SER A 42 3.98 -5.20 -2.31
C SER A 42 5.46 -5.59 -2.28
N SER A 43 6.10 -5.77 -3.45
CA SER A 43 7.53 -6.05 -3.55
C SER A 43 8.38 -4.91 -2.99
N ALA A 44 8.07 -3.66 -3.38
CA ALA A 44 8.81 -2.51 -2.87
C ALA A 44 8.62 -2.31 -1.36
N LEU A 45 7.41 -2.59 -0.86
CA LEU A 45 7.11 -2.53 0.56
C LEU A 45 7.85 -3.62 1.35
N TYR A 46 7.93 -4.83 0.80
CA TYR A 46 8.70 -5.92 1.39
C TYR A 46 10.17 -5.55 1.56
N ASP A 47 10.79 -4.93 0.56
CA ASP A 47 12.18 -4.45 0.66
C ASP A 47 12.32 -3.30 1.67
N TYR A 48 11.35 -2.39 1.73
CA TYR A 48 11.30 -1.30 2.70
C TYR A 48 11.26 -1.81 4.15
N GLN A 49 10.43 -2.81 4.45
CA GLN A 49 10.32 -3.40 5.79
C GLN A 49 11.48 -4.36 6.09
N SER A 50 11.83 -5.25 5.17
CA SER A 50 12.79 -6.33 5.44
C SER A 50 14.25 -5.85 5.39
N ASN A 51 14.62 -5.09 4.36
CA ASN A 51 16.01 -4.67 4.16
C ASN A 51 16.32 -3.36 4.89
N LYS A 52 15.38 -2.41 4.91
CA LYS A 52 15.58 -1.11 5.57
C LYS A 52 15.04 -1.05 7.00
N LYS A 53 14.18 -1.99 7.41
CA LYS A 53 13.57 -2.04 8.75
C LYS A 53 12.86 -0.75 9.14
N LEU A 54 12.21 -0.13 8.16
CA LEU A 54 11.48 1.12 8.34
C LEU A 54 10.00 0.85 8.61
N PHE A 55 9.39 1.80 9.30
CA PHE A 55 8.04 1.67 9.84
C PHE A 55 6.97 2.14 8.86
N TYR A 56 5.97 1.31 8.61
CA TYR A 56 4.86 1.55 7.73
C TYR A 56 3.50 1.45 8.45
N VAL A 57 2.70 2.50 8.33
CA VAL A 57 1.31 2.53 8.82
C VAL A 57 0.35 2.58 7.63
N SER A 58 -0.62 1.67 7.63
CA SER A 58 -1.75 1.73 6.71
C SER A 58 -3.00 2.25 7.43
N ILE A 59 -3.65 3.24 6.84
CA ILE A 59 -4.92 3.79 7.33
C ILE A 59 -6.00 3.42 6.32
N LEU A 60 -6.90 2.52 6.69
CA LEU A 60 -8.01 2.05 5.89
C LEU A 60 -9.20 2.99 6.08
N THR A 61 -9.62 3.64 5.00
CA THR A 61 -10.80 4.52 4.95
C THR A 61 -11.88 3.91 4.06
N SER A 62 -13.12 4.36 4.18
CA SER A 62 -14.23 3.82 3.37
C SER A 62 -14.28 4.44 1.98
N PRO A 63 -14.38 3.65 0.89
CA PRO A 63 -14.26 2.19 0.83
C PRO A 63 -12.80 1.76 0.69
N THR A 64 -12.38 0.62 1.26
CA THR A 64 -11.11 -0.05 0.92
C THR A 64 -11.34 -1.52 0.65
N THR A 65 -11.52 -1.86 -0.63
CA THR A 65 -11.88 -3.20 -1.08
C THR A 65 -10.94 -3.76 -2.15
N GLY A 66 -11.07 -5.07 -2.40
CA GLY A 66 -10.42 -5.76 -3.52
C GLY A 66 -8.90 -5.69 -3.48
N GLY A 67 -8.31 -5.21 -4.56
CA GLY A 67 -6.87 -5.27 -4.77
C GLY A 67 -6.04 -4.48 -3.75
N VAL A 68 -6.55 -3.37 -3.23
CA VAL A 68 -5.80 -2.58 -2.24
C VAL A 68 -5.76 -3.29 -0.89
N THR A 69 -6.89 -3.83 -0.44
CA THR A 69 -7.00 -4.64 0.77
C THR A 69 -6.14 -5.90 0.68
N ALA A 70 -6.11 -6.56 -0.48
CA ALA A 70 -5.31 -7.77 -0.71
C ALA A 70 -3.80 -7.51 -0.94
N SER A 71 -3.34 -6.26 -0.85
CA SER A 71 -1.95 -5.88 -1.02
C SER A 71 -1.50 -4.89 0.04
N PHE A 72 -1.02 -3.72 -0.34
CA PHE A 72 -0.37 -2.76 0.55
C PHE A 72 -1.27 -2.21 1.66
N GLY A 73 -2.60 -2.32 1.56
CA GLY A 73 -3.52 -1.96 2.64
C GLY A 73 -3.33 -2.82 3.90
N MET A 74 -3.08 -4.12 3.74
CA MET A 74 -2.93 -5.07 4.87
C MET A 74 -1.49 -5.45 5.20
N LEU A 75 -0.51 -4.85 4.52
CA LEU A 75 0.91 -5.10 4.77
C LEU A 75 1.55 -4.07 5.72
N GLY A 76 0.73 -3.25 6.40
CA GLY A 76 1.17 -2.31 7.43
C GLY A 76 1.77 -3.01 8.64
N ASP A 77 2.82 -2.42 9.23
CA ASP A 77 3.25 -2.79 10.59
C ASP A 77 2.15 -2.46 11.60
N ILE A 78 1.48 -1.32 11.38
CA ILE A 78 0.22 -0.97 12.04
C ILE A 78 -0.84 -0.70 10.97
N ILE A 79 -2.02 -1.28 11.19
CA ILE A 79 -3.20 -1.04 10.37
C ILE A 79 -4.25 -0.35 11.24
N ILE A 80 -4.65 0.85 10.84
CA ILE A 80 -5.69 1.65 11.49
C ILE A 80 -6.87 1.68 10.52
N ALA A 81 -8.09 1.48 11.00
CA ALA A 81 -9.29 1.67 10.20
C ALA A 81 -10.14 2.79 10.78
N GLU A 82 -10.70 3.63 9.91
CA GLU A 82 -11.72 4.59 10.34
C GLU A 82 -13.00 3.87 10.79
N PRO A 83 -13.76 4.43 11.75
CA PRO A 83 -15.04 3.87 12.15
C PRO A 83 -15.97 3.68 10.96
N ASN A 84 -16.60 2.50 10.86
CA ASN A 84 -17.49 2.11 9.75
C ASN A 84 -16.81 2.00 8.36
N ALA A 85 -15.48 1.93 8.29
CA ALA A 85 -14.79 1.60 7.04
C ALA A 85 -15.12 0.16 6.60
N TYR A 86 -15.37 -0.01 5.30
CA TYR A 86 -15.71 -1.29 4.66
C TYR A 86 -14.94 -1.46 3.35
#